data_AF-A0A0C3B8L2-F1
#
_entry.id   AF-A0A0C3B8L2-F1
#
_cell.length_a   1.000
_cell.length_b   1.000
_cell.length_c   1.000
_cell.angle_alpha   90.00
_cell.angle_beta   90.00
_cell.angle_gamma   90.00
#
_symmetry.space_group_name_H-M   'P 1'
#
loop_
_entity.id
_entity.type
_entity.pdbx_description
1 polymer ?
#
loop_
_entity_poly.entity_id
_entity_poly.type
_entity_poly.pdbx_seq_one_letter_code
_entity_poly.pdbx_strand_id
1 'polypeptide(L)'
;MALPTVISEAMDKDLRIDSSCTQIIDTPLKLPSQFHAPLKPGSANMLPFDILVEIFENYLLEETPKHPVETLLPVCKSWSQAALGATRLWSTFRIVDNPSFWGFLIPRRLARGPKDAPLDIYIQVIYIRAGEPGSQMRWFETQHNEFMYLSLLRSLTGLHGEVARRWRTFSFVDLYRVSKWWGEFGNYLSFSTPHLEKLHLHGIRVACGIFPEAPVLKTFFARKIRVLGFPDLRAATTIRIESTRDISAAL
;
A
#
# COMPACT_ATOMS: atom_id res chain seq x y z
N MET A 1 8.18 17.60 29.79
CA MET A 1 8.02 17.51 28.32
C MET A 1 9.32 17.01 27.75
N ALA A 2 9.37 15.75 27.32
CA ALA A 2 10.54 15.18 26.65
C ALA A 2 10.53 15.65 25.19
N LEU A 3 11.63 16.22 24.70
CA LEU A 3 11.80 16.61 23.31
C LEU A 3 11.92 15.35 22.44
N PRO A 4 11.27 15.28 21.26
CA PRO A 4 11.43 14.16 20.35
C PRO A 4 12.87 14.11 19.83
N THR A 5 13.51 12.95 20.00
CA THR A 5 14.86 12.67 19.52
C THR A 5 14.88 12.69 17.99
N VAL A 6 15.44 13.75 17.40
CA VAL A 6 15.74 13.82 15.96
C VAL A 6 16.97 12.95 15.71
N ILE A 7 16.75 11.69 15.33
CA ILE A 7 17.84 10.77 14.98
C ILE A 7 18.30 11.12 13.56
N SER A 8 19.46 11.79 13.49
CA SER A 8 20.19 12.04 12.25
C SER A 8 21.03 10.82 11.88
N GLU A 9 20.82 10.35 10.64
CA GLU A 9 21.64 9.44 9.82
C GLU A 9 22.59 8.46 10.52
N ALA A 10 22.04 7.31 10.93
CA ALA A 10 22.79 6.06 10.99
C ALA A 10 21.91 4.89 10.55
N MET A 11 22.12 4.44 9.30
CA MET A 11 21.78 3.11 8.75
C MET A 11 20.37 2.57 9.03
N ASP A 12 19.39 3.01 8.24
CA ASP A 12 18.10 2.32 8.11
C ASP A 12 18.12 1.41 6.87
N LYS A 13 18.32 0.12 7.12
CA LYS A 13 18.32 -0.95 6.10
C LYS A 13 16.90 -1.45 5.77
N ASP A 14 15.87 -1.01 6.49
CA ASP A 14 14.52 -1.60 6.40
C ASP A 14 13.65 -0.95 5.31
N LEU A 15 14.16 0.07 4.61
CA LEU A 15 13.51 0.69 3.45
C LEU A 15 14.19 0.40 2.11
N ARG A 16 15.20 -0.48 2.10
CA ARG A 16 15.53 -1.19 0.88
C ARG A 16 14.49 -2.28 0.71
N ILE A 17 13.50 -2.02 -0.14
CA ILE A 17 13.04 -3.07 -1.04
C ILE A 17 14.25 -3.39 -1.93
N ASP A 18 15.22 -4.12 -1.39
CA ASP A 18 16.23 -4.82 -2.17
C ASP A 18 15.44 -5.88 -2.93
N SER A 19 14.99 -5.50 -4.12
CA SER A 19 14.49 -6.39 -5.17
C SER A 19 15.64 -7.25 -5.76
N SER A 20 16.62 -7.58 -4.93
CA SER A 20 17.88 -8.23 -5.28
C SER A 20 18.44 -8.98 -4.07
N CYS A 21 17.80 -10.09 -3.70
CA CYS A 21 18.49 -11.27 -3.17
C CYS A 21 17.50 -12.45 -3.09
N THR A 22 17.11 -12.98 -4.24
CA THR A 22 17.01 -14.44 -4.32
C THR A 22 18.45 -14.92 -4.27
N GLN A 23 19.00 -15.09 -3.06
CA GLN A 23 20.15 -15.96 -2.92
C GLN A 23 19.62 -17.33 -3.32
N ILE A 24 19.93 -17.74 -4.55
CA ILE A 24 19.83 -19.13 -4.97
C ILE A 24 20.82 -19.85 -4.05
N ILE A 25 20.31 -20.33 -2.92
CA ILE A 25 21.00 -21.30 -2.11
C ILE A 25 20.95 -22.57 -2.95
N ASP A 26 21.97 -22.76 -3.80
CA ASP A 26 22.28 -24.03 -4.48
C ASP A 26 22.80 -25.05 -3.45
N THR A 27 22.05 -25.24 -2.35
CA THR A 27 22.19 -26.45 -1.57
C THR A 27 21.31 -27.47 -2.28
N PRO A 28 21.88 -28.55 -2.87
CA PRO A 28 21.06 -29.65 -3.33
C PRO A 28 20.39 -30.26 -2.10
N LEU A 29 19.18 -29.78 -1.80
CA LEU A 29 18.26 -30.47 -0.91
C LEU A 29 18.02 -31.82 -1.59
N LYS A 30 18.71 -32.86 -1.11
CA LYS A 30 18.27 -34.23 -1.27
C LYS A 30 16.87 -34.28 -0.68
N LEU A 31 15.87 -34.02 -1.51
CA LEU A 31 14.48 -34.23 -1.18
C LEU A 31 14.39 -35.72 -0.79
N PRO A 32 14.01 -36.07 0.45
CA PRO A 32 13.71 -37.45 0.76
C PRO A 32 12.60 -37.89 -0.21
N SER A 33 12.98 -38.82 -1.10
CA SER A 33 12.18 -39.37 -2.21
C SER A 33 11.00 -40.23 -1.72
N GLN A 34 10.33 -39.84 -0.63
CA GLN A 34 9.38 -40.70 0.09
C GLN A 34 8.02 -40.09 0.41
N PHE A 35 7.63 -38.97 -0.21
CA PHE A 35 6.26 -38.46 -0.08
C PHE A 35 5.58 -38.24 -1.44
N HIS A 36 5.40 -39.32 -2.18
CA HIS A 36 4.41 -39.39 -3.25
C HIS A 36 3.38 -40.49 -2.96
N ALA A 37 2.71 -40.39 -1.81
CA ALA A 37 1.36 -40.90 -1.74
C ALA A 37 0.48 -39.89 -2.49
N PRO A 38 -0.26 -40.30 -3.54
CA PRO A 38 -1.18 -39.40 -4.22
C PRO A 38 -2.16 -38.82 -3.20
N LEU A 39 -2.13 -37.50 -3.02
CA LEU A 39 -3.08 -36.80 -2.16
C LEU A 39 -4.48 -37.17 -2.64
N LYS A 40 -5.25 -37.82 -1.77
CA LYS A 40 -6.64 -38.14 -2.09
C LYS A 40 -7.35 -36.83 -2.47
N PRO A 41 -8.02 -36.77 -3.64
CA PRO A 41 -8.84 -35.62 -4.00
C PRO A 41 -9.85 -35.39 -2.87
N GLY A 42 -9.80 -34.21 -2.26
CA GLY A 42 -10.61 -33.82 -1.08
C GLY A 42 -9.83 -33.46 0.20
N SER A 43 -8.53 -33.77 0.28
CA SER A 43 -7.71 -33.46 1.48
C SER A 43 -7.44 -31.97 1.72
N ALA A 44 -7.44 -31.14 0.67
CA ALA A 44 -7.28 -29.68 0.80
C ALA A 44 -8.43 -29.00 1.58
N ASN A 45 -9.56 -29.69 1.77
CA ASN A 45 -10.68 -29.21 2.59
C ASN A 45 -10.43 -29.36 4.10
N MET A 46 -9.32 -29.97 4.51
CA MET A 46 -9.04 -30.31 5.91
C MET A 46 -8.03 -29.38 6.59
N LEU A 47 -7.54 -28.33 5.91
CA LEU A 47 -6.66 -27.37 6.56
C LEU A 47 -7.44 -26.56 7.61
N PRO A 48 -6.89 -26.40 8.83
CA PRO A 48 -7.42 -25.47 9.82
C PRO A 48 -7.53 -24.05 9.29
N PHE A 49 -8.49 -23.28 9.82
CA PHE A 49 -8.78 -21.91 9.37
C PHE A 49 -7.55 -20.98 9.47
N ASP A 50 -6.82 -21.04 10.57
CA ASP A 50 -5.61 -20.27 10.84
C ASP A 50 -4.52 -20.53 9.79
N ILE A 51 -4.31 -21.79 9.41
CA ILE A 51 -3.35 -22.16 8.37
C ILE A 51 -3.78 -21.61 7.01
N LEU A 52 -5.09 -21.66 6.69
CA LEU A 52 -5.60 -21.05 5.45
C LEU A 52 -5.39 -19.53 5.44
N VAL A 53 -5.64 -18.85 6.57
CA VAL A 53 -5.42 -17.40 6.69
C VAL A 53 -3.94 -17.06 6.44
N GLU A 54 -3.01 -17.81 7.03
CA GLU A 54 -1.57 -17.60 6.82
C GLU A 54 -1.16 -17.79 5.34
N ILE A 55 -1.69 -18.83 4.68
CA ILE A 55 -1.49 -19.04 3.24
C ILE A 55 -2.04 -17.86 2.44
N PHE A 56 -3.23 -17.37 2.76
CA PHE A 56 -3.87 -16.28 2.05
C PHE A 56 -3.14 -14.94 2.26
N GLU A 57 -2.59 -14.69 3.45
CA GLU A 57 -1.77 -13.51 3.71
C GLU A 57 -0.50 -13.52 2.87
N ASN A 58 0.14 -14.68 2.69
CA ASN A 58 1.27 -14.82 1.76
C ASN A 58 0.82 -14.60 0.30
N TYR A 59 -0.32 -15.16 -0.10
CA TYR A 59 -0.88 -14.96 -1.44
C TYR A 59 -1.16 -13.48 -1.73
N LEU A 60 -1.66 -12.72 -0.75
CA LEU A 60 -1.89 -11.28 -0.86
C LEU A 60 -0.58 -10.50 -1.13
N LEU A 61 0.56 -10.95 -0.60
CA LEU A 61 1.85 -10.31 -0.87
C LEU A 61 2.27 -10.46 -2.34
N GLU A 62 1.87 -11.55 -2.99
CA GLU A 62 2.23 -11.87 -4.38
C GLU A 62 1.08 -11.63 -5.36
N GLU A 63 0.07 -10.87 -4.95
CA GLU A 63 -1.09 -10.59 -5.78
C GLU A 63 -0.71 -9.95 -7.12
N THR A 64 -1.29 -10.47 -8.20
CA THR A 64 -1.14 -9.93 -9.55
C THR A 64 -2.49 -9.84 -10.26
N PRO A 65 -2.59 -9.08 -11.36
CA PRO A 65 -3.82 -9.03 -12.16
C PRO A 65 -4.33 -10.39 -12.65
N LYS A 66 -3.43 -11.37 -12.83
CA LYS A 66 -3.78 -12.73 -13.25
C LYS A 66 -4.24 -13.61 -12.08
N HIS A 67 -3.79 -13.29 -10.88
CA HIS A 67 -3.98 -14.08 -9.67
C HIS A 67 -4.48 -13.16 -8.54
N PRO A 68 -5.68 -12.55 -8.67
CA PRO A 68 -6.22 -11.74 -7.61
C PRO A 68 -6.69 -12.60 -6.43
N VAL A 69 -6.71 -12.03 -5.23
CA VAL A 69 -7.20 -12.69 -3.99
C VAL A 69 -8.62 -13.25 -4.17
N GLU A 70 -9.44 -12.62 -5.01
CA GLU A 70 -10.77 -13.11 -5.37
C GLU A 70 -10.79 -14.53 -5.98
N THR A 71 -9.67 -15.02 -6.53
CA THR A 71 -9.56 -16.39 -7.05
C THR A 71 -9.54 -17.46 -5.95
N LEU A 72 -9.35 -17.08 -4.68
CA LEU A 72 -9.49 -17.98 -3.53
C LEU A 72 -10.94 -18.38 -3.27
N LEU A 73 -11.89 -17.50 -3.62
CA LEU A 73 -13.32 -17.72 -3.39
C LEU A 73 -13.92 -18.93 -4.12
N PRO A 74 -13.59 -19.20 -5.40
CA PRO A 74 -14.11 -20.37 -6.12
C PRO A 74 -13.38 -21.69 -5.86
N VAL A 75 -12.30 -21.74 -5.06
CA VAL A 75 -11.50 -22.97 -4.89
C VAL A 75 -12.32 -24.11 -4.26
N CYS A 76 -12.85 -23.88 -3.06
CA CYS A 76 -13.77 -24.78 -2.38
C CYS A 76 -14.53 -24.04 -1.27
N LYS A 77 -15.53 -24.69 -0.67
CA LYS A 77 -16.33 -24.08 0.41
C LYS A 77 -15.49 -23.64 1.60
N SER A 78 -14.54 -24.47 2.04
CA SER A 78 -13.67 -24.17 3.18
C SER A 78 -12.81 -22.93 2.92
N TRP A 79 -12.18 -22.85 1.75
CA TRP A 79 -11.36 -21.70 1.34
C TRP A 79 -12.19 -20.43 1.19
N SER A 80 -13.37 -20.52 0.59
CA SER A 80 -14.29 -19.39 0.45
C SER A 80 -14.68 -18.81 1.81
N GLN A 81 -15.05 -19.68 2.76
CA GLN A 81 -15.39 -19.27 4.14
C GLN A 81 -14.19 -18.68 4.86
N ALA A 82 -13.02 -19.30 4.73
CA ALA A 82 -11.79 -18.81 5.34
C ALA A 82 -11.39 -17.43 4.79
N ALA A 83 -11.42 -17.25 3.46
CA ALA A 83 -11.09 -16.00 2.80
C ALA A 83 -12.06 -14.88 3.20
N LEU A 84 -13.37 -15.16 3.24
CA LEU A 84 -14.37 -14.17 3.69
C LEU A 84 -14.22 -13.82 5.18
N GLY A 85 -13.80 -14.77 6.03
CA GLY A 85 -13.51 -14.52 7.44
C GLY A 85 -12.21 -13.73 7.68
N ALA A 86 -11.26 -13.81 6.75
CA ALA A 86 -9.98 -13.11 6.82
C ALA A 86 -10.11 -11.63 6.43
N THR A 87 -10.57 -10.80 7.35
CA THR A 87 -10.82 -9.35 7.13
C THR A 87 -9.66 -8.63 6.45
N ARG A 88 -8.42 -8.94 6.83
CA ARG A 88 -7.20 -8.30 6.32
C ARG A 88 -7.00 -8.46 4.81
N LEU A 89 -7.50 -9.56 4.22
CA LEU A 89 -7.45 -9.77 2.77
C LEU A 89 -8.23 -8.70 2.00
N TRP A 90 -9.33 -8.22 2.57
CA TRP A 90 -10.24 -7.27 1.94
C TRP A 90 -9.95 -5.82 2.34
N SER A 91 -9.17 -5.62 3.41
CA SER A 91 -8.81 -4.30 3.94
C SER A 91 -7.37 -3.88 3.63
N THR A 92 -6.60 -4.72 2.94
CA THR A 92 -5.23 -4.42 2.51
C THR A 92 -5.18 -4.20 1.00
N PHE A 93 -4.59 -3.09 0.59
CA PHE A 93 -4.44 -2.69 -0.81
C PHE A 93 -2.97 -2.44 -1.12
N ARG A 94 -2.38 -3.29 -1.97
CA ARG A 94 -1.00 -3.15 -2.44
C ARG A 94 -0.98 -2.78 -3.92
N ILE A 95 -1.19 -1.51 -4.19
CA ILE A 95 -1.32 -0.94 -5.53
C ILE A 95 0.09 -0.66 -6.07
N VAL A 96 0.65 -1.67 -6.71
CA VAL A 96 1.91 -1.61 -7.43
C VAL A 96 1.60 -1.91 -8.88
N ASP A 97 1.93 -0.97 -9.76
CA ASP A 97 1.66 -1.07 -11.20
C ASP A 97 0.16 -1.19 -11.56
N ASN A 98 -0.14 -1.02 -12.85
CA ASN A 98 -1.46 -1.25 -13.45
C ASN A 98 -2.66 -0.69 -12.63
N PRO A 99 -2.79 0.64 -12.51
CA PRO A 99 -3.88 1.24 -11.73
C PRO A 99 -5.28 0.88 -12.27
N SER A 100 -5.38 0.49 -13.55
CA SER A 100 -6.64 0.07 -14.16
C SER A 100 -7.20 -1.23 -13.56
N PHE A 101 -6.33 -2.20 -13.25
CA PHE A 101 -6.74 -3.42 -12.54
C PHE A 101 -7.38 -3.10 -11.19
N TRP A 102 -6.74 -2.22 -10.42
CA TRP A 102 -7.21 -1.82 -9.10
C TRP A 102 -8.50 -1.01 -9.14
N GLY A 103 -8.75 -0.29 -10.24
CA GLY A 103 -9.95 0.55 -10.39
C GLY A 103 -11.25 -0.24 -10.27
N PHE A 104 -11.25 -1.48 -10.76
CA PHE A 104 -12.41 -2.37 -10.66
C PHE A 104 -12.44 -3.19 -9.37
N LEU A 105 -11.29 -3.43 -8.73
CA LEU A 105 -11.19 -4.27 -7.54
C LEU A 105 -11.47 -3.54 -6.25
N ILE A 106 -10.97 -2.30 -6.09
CA ILE A 106 -11.10 -1.56 -4.83
C ILE A 106 -12.56 -1.46 -4.37
N PRO A 107 -13.54 -1.01 -5.20
CA PRO A 107 -14.92 -0.93 -4.76
C PRO A 107 -15.50 -2.28 -4.34
N ARG A 108 -15.12 -3.36 -5.03
CA ARG A 108 -15.58 -4.72 -4.72
C ARG A 108 -15.04 -5.23 -3.39
N ARG A 109 -13.77 -4.96 -3.07
CA ARG A 109 -13.17 -5.34 -1.79
C ARG A 109 -13.72 -4.54 -0.63
N LEU A 110 -13.86 -3.22 -0.81
CA LEU A 110 -14.48 -2.36 0.18
C LEU A 110 -15.92 -2.80 0.51
N ALA A 111 -16.65 -3.33 -0.48
CA ALA A 111 -17.99 -3.86 -0.28
C ALA A 111 -18.03 -5.24 0.42
N ARG A 112 -16.95 -6.03 0.36
CA ARG A 112 -16.86 -7.35 1.02
C ARG A 112 -16.35 -7.26 2.45
N GLY A 113 -15.43 -6.33 2.72
CA GLY A 113 -14.89 -6.13 4.06
C GLY A 113 -15.93 -5.54 5.02
N PRO A 114 -15.76 -5.73 6.34
CA PRO A 114 -16.54 -5.01 7.33
C PRO A 114 -16.45 -3.50 7.10
N LYS A 115 -17.56 -2.78 7.31
CA LYS A 115 -17.65 -1.33 7.07
C LYS A 115 -16.67 -0.52 7.92
N ASP A 116 -16.36 -1.02 9.11
CA ASP A 116 -15.49 -0.36 10.09
C ASP A 116 -14.09 -0.99 10.14
N ALA A 117 -13.77 -1.94 9.25
CA ALA A 117 -12.46 -2.57 9.23
C ALA A 117 -11.37 -1.55 8.87
N PRO A 118 -10.28 -1.46 9.66
CA PRO A 118 -9.15 -0.60 9.36
C PRO A 118 -8.46 -0.99 8.05
N LEU A 119 -8.04 0.01 7.27
CA LEU A 119 -7.45 -0.15 5.96
C LEU A 119 -5.93 0.04 5.98
N ASP A 120 -5.21 -0.86 5.33
CA ASP A 120 -3.79 -0.72 5.03
C ASP A 120 -3.61 -0.49 3.53
N ILE A 121 -3.07 0.67 3.18
CA ILE A 121 -2.96 1.13 1.80
C ILE A 121 -1.50 1.41 1.47
N TYR A 122 -1.01 0.74 0.44
CA TYR A 122 0.29 0.96 -0.15
C TYR A 122 0.12 1.25 -1.64
N ILE A 123 0.51 2.45 -2.06
CA ILE A 123 0.47 2.91 -3.45
C ILE A 123 1.90 3.23 -3.88
N GLN A 124 2.36 2.59 -4.95
CA GLN A 124 3.64 2.88 -5.57
C GLN A 124 3.43 3.25 -7.03
N VAL A 125 3.68 4.52 -7.35
CA VAL A 125 3.57 5.04 -8.71
C VAL A 125 4.87 4.74 -9.46
N ILE A 126 4.77 3.85 -10.44
CA ILE A 126 5.87 3.46 -11.32
C ILE A 126 5.61 4.07 -12.69
N TYR A 127 6.59 4.83 -13.18
CA TYR A 127 6.58 5.36 -14.54
C TYR A 127 7.54 4.54 -15.39
N ILE A 128 7.06 4.08 -16.55
CA ILE A 128 7.93 3.47 -17.56
C ILE A 128 8.85 4.58 -18.08
N ARG A 129 10.15 4.52 -17.77
CA ARG A 129 11.12 5.53 -18.25
C ARG A 129 11.03 5.62 -19.77
N ALA A 130 10.75 6.82 -20.27
CA ALA A 130 10.88 7.17 -21.69
C ALA A 130 12.37 7.28 -22.04
N GLY A 131 13.05 6.14 -22.19
CA GLY A 131 14.46 6.08 -22.58
C GLY A 131 14.69 5.84 -24.07
N GLU A 132 13.64 5.56 -24.86
CA GLU A 132 13.78 5.26 -26.28
C GLU A 132 13.09 6.30 -27.19
N PRO A 133 13.71 6.69 -28.31
CA PRO A 133 13.12 7.62 -29.27
C PRO A 133 11.86 7.02 -29.92
N GLY A 134 10.70 7.53 -29.53
CA GLY A 134 9.36 7.10 -29.99
C GLY A 134 8.24 7.61 -29.07
N SER A 135 8.45 8.78 -28.45
CA SER A 135 7.90 9.16 -27.14
C SER A 135 6.45 9.64 -27.11
N GLN A 136 5.77 9.80 -28.24
CA GLN A 136 4.43 10.40 -28.24
C GLN A 136 3.37 9.51 -27.58
N MET A 137 3.44 8.19 -27.79
CA MET A 137 2.49 7.23 -27.18
C MET A 137 2.61 7.17 -25.65
N ARG A 138 3.81 7.40 -25.11
CA ARG A 138 4.10 7.31 -23.66
C ARG A 138 3.55 8.48 -22.82
N TRP A 139 3.34 9.66 -23.41
CA TRP A 139 2.72 10.78 -22.70
C TRP A 139 1.25 10.52 -22.38
N PHE A 140 0.52 9.92 -23.32
CA PHE A 140 -0.88 9.53 -23.12
C PHE A 140 -1.02 8.45 -22.04
N GLU A 141 -0.13 7.46 -22.02
CA GLU A 141 -0.10 6.44 -20.96
C GLU A 141 0.17 7.05 -19.58
N THR A 142 1.05 8.05 -19.51
CA THR A 142 1.35 8.76 -18.25
C THR A 142 0.13 9.50 -17.73
N GLN A 143 -0.54 10.30 -18.57
CA GLN A 143 -1.76 11.02 -18.18
C GLN A 143 -2.89 10.06 -17.81
N HIS A 144 -3.05 8.97 -18.56
CA HIS A 144 -4.04 7.95 -18.26
C HIS A 144 -3.78 7.33 -16.89
N ASN A 145 -2.53 6.95 -16.59
CA ASN A 145 -2.16 6.40 -15.30
C ASN A 145 -2.41 7.39 -14.16
N GLU A 146 -2.04 8.66 -14.32
CA GLU A 146 -2.33 9.72 -13.33
C GLU A 146 -3.82 9.81 -13.02
N PHE A 147 -4.67 9.88 -14.05
CA PHE A 147 -6.12 9.88 -13.90
C PHE A 147 -6.62 8.62 -13.16
N MET A 148 -6.08 7.45 -13.49
CA MET A 148 -6.44 6.22 -12.82
C MET A 148 -6.03 6.24 -11.34
N TYR A 149 -4.82 6.69 -10.98
CA TYR A 149 -4.42 6.83 -9.57
C TYR A 149 -5.32 7.80 -8.80
N LEU A 150 -5.71 8.93 -9.40
CA LEU A 150 -6.67 9.85 -8.77
C LEU A 150 -8.04 9.17 -8.55
N SER A 151 -8.51 8.37 -9.52
CA SER A 151 -9.73 7.57 -9.39
C SER A 151 -9.63 6.51 -8.27
N LEU A 152 -8.48 5.85 -8.14
CA LEU A 152 -8.21 4.91 -7.04
C LEU A 152 -8.26 5.62 -5.69
N LEU A 153 -7.60 6.77 -5.57
CA LEU A 153 -7.59 7.56 -4.34
C LEU A 153 -8.98 8.04 -3.98
N ARG A 154 -9.78 8.49 -4.96
CA ARG A 154 -11.18 8.83 -4.74
C ARG A 154 -11.98 7.65 -4.20
N SER A 155 -11.72 6.43 -4.69
CA SER A 155 -12.37 5.21 -4.19
C SER A 155 -11.91 4.83 -2.77
N LEU A 156 -10.62 5.02 -2.47
CA LEU A 156 -10.02 4.73 -1.16
C LEU A 156 -10.32 5.78 -0.10
N THR A 157 -10.64 7.01 -0.49
CA THR A 157 -11.05 8.09 0.41
C THR A 157 -12.55 8.16 0.60
N GLY A 158 -13.32 7.84 -0.44
CA GLY A 158 -14.73 8.17 -0.50
C GLY A 158 -14.95 9.62 -0.93
N LEU A 159 -16.20 9.96 -1.28
CA LEU A 159 -16.53 11.31 -1.78
C LEU A 159 -16.34 12.38 -0.70
N HIS A 160 -16.53 12.00 0.56
CA HIS A 160 -16.52 12.87 1.73
C HIS A 160 -15.52 12.40 2.80
N GLY A 161 -14.56 11.54 2.44
CA GLY A 161 -13.59 10.98 3.37
C GLY A 161 -14.14 9.84 4.24
N GLU A 162 -15.32 9.30 3.93
CA GLU A 162 -15.95 8.23 4.70
C GLU A 162 -15.10 6.94 4.75
N VAL A 163 -14.33 6.66 3.69
CA VAL A 163 -13.39 5.54 3.65
C VAL A 163 -12.04 5.95 4.26
N ALA A 164 -11.62 7.21 4.07
CA ALA A 164 -10.39 7.77 4.63
C ALA A 164 -10.33 7.61 6.16
N ARG A 165 -11.47 7.77 6.84
CA ARG A 165 -11.58 7.60 8.30
C ARG A 165 -11.10 6.25 8.81
N ARG A 166 -11.15 5.21 7.97
CA ARG A 166 -10.74 3.84 8.29
C ARG A 166 -9.25 3.59 8.07
N TRP A 167 -8.50 4.54 7.51
CA TRP A 167 -7.09 4.33 7.20
C TRP A 167 -6.29 4.11 8.49
N ARG A 168 -5.57 2.99 8.55
CA ARG A 168 -4.62 2.66 9.61
C ARG A 168 -3.19 2.85 9.13
N THR A 169 -2.90 2.33 7.94
CA THR A 169 -1.60 2.50 7.29
C THR A 169 -1.83 3.15 5.94
N PHE A 170 -1.13 4.25 5.65
CA PHE A 170 -1.13 4.86 4.33
C PHE A 170 0.30 5.12 3.87
N SER A 171 0.67 4.50 2.75
CA SER A 171 1.97 4.67 2.11
C SER A 171 1.76 5.08 0.66
N PHE A 172 2.32 6.22 0.26
CA PHE A 172 2.31 6.69 -1.12
C PHE A 172 3.73 7.03 -1.57
N VAL A 173 4.17 6.37 -2.63
CA VAL A 173 5.53 6.47 -3.16
C VAL A 173 5.51 6.84 -4.64
N ASP A 174 5.95 8.07 -4.95
CA ASP A 174 6.26 8.53 -6.30
C ASP A 174 7.78 8.71 -6.45
N LEU A 175 8.41 7.73 -7.11
CA LEU A 175 9.88 7.70 -7.24
C LEU A 175 10.43 8.69 -8.27
N TYR A 176 9.61 9.12 -9.23
CA TYR A 176 10.09 9.83 -10.41
C TYR A 176 9.87 11.33 -10.33
N ARG A 177 8.96 11.81 -9.45
CA ARG A 177 8.67 13.24 -9.26
C ARG A 177 8.26 13.94 -10.56
N VAL A 178 7.73 13.19 -11.54
CA VAL A 178 7.41 13.71 -12.89
C VAL A 178 6.05 14.40 -12.91
N SER A 179 5.16 13.93 -12.05
CA SER A 179 3.80 14.43 -11.83
C SER A 179 3.80 15.87 -11.31
N LYS A 180 3.65 16.81 -12.24
CA LYS A 180 3.28 18.20 -11.90
C LYS A 180 1.83 18.31 -11.41
N TRP A 181 1.04 17.25 -11.52
CA TRP A 181 -0.43 17.29 -11.49
C TRP A 181 -1.08 16.70 -10.24
N TRP A 182 -0.33 16.44 -9.16
CA TRP A 182 -0.91 16.04 -7.88
C TRP A 182 -1.63 17.18 -7.13
N GLY A 183 -2.11 18.22 -7.82
CA GLY A 183 -2.88 19.30 -7.19
C GLY A 183 -4.14 18.76 -6.50
N GLU A 184 -4.87 17.89 -7.17
CA GLU A 184 -6.06 17.22 -6.61
C GLU A 184 -5.73 16.17 -5.55
N PHE A 185 -4.52 15.62 -5.57
CA PHE A 185 -4.06 14.63 -4.57
C PHE A 185 -4.19 15.17 -3.14
N GLY A 186 -3.88 16.46 -2.98
CA GLY A 186 -3.99 17.15 -1.69
C GLY A 186 -5.40 17.14 -1.11
N ASN A 187 -6.44 17.17 -1.97
CA ASN A 187 -7.83 17.12 -1.52
C ASN A 187 -8.13 15.77 -0.84
N TYR A 188 -7.62 14.68 -1.40
CA TYR A 188 -7.80 13.33 -0.84
C TYR A 188 -7.04 13.12 0.47
N LEU A 189 -5.93 13.83 0.68
CA LEU A 189 -5.19 13.79 1.95
C LEU A 189 -5.74 14.75 3.00
N SER A 190 -6.71 15.61 2.67
CA SER A 190 -7.23 16.63 3.59
C SER A 190 -8.32 16.11 4.55
N PHE A 191 -8.81 14.89 4.34
CA PHE A 191 -9.83 14.28 5.18
C PHE A 191 -9.27 13.85 6.56
N SER A 192 -10.16 13.82 7.56
CA SER A 192 -9.85 13.32 8.90
C SER A 192 -9.60 11.81 8.87
N THR A 193 -8.53 11.36 9.53
CA THR A 193 -8.06 9.98 9.56
C THR A 193 -7.78 9.53 11.00
N PRO A 194 -8.82 9.41 11.85
CA PRO A 194 -8.67 9.24 13.30
C PRO A 194 -7.98 7.92 13.71
N HIS A 195 -7.90 6.95 12.79
CA HIS A 195 -7.27 5.65 13.02
C HIS A 195 -5.89 5.50 12.38
N LEU A 196 -5.35 6.57 11.77
CA LEU A 196 -4.09 6.52 11.05
C LEU A 196 -2.91 6.38 12.01
N GLU A 197 -2.28 5.21 12.02
CA GLU A 197 -1.12 4.89 12.86
C GLU A 197 0.21 5.09 12.15
N LYS A 198 0.23 4.85 10.83
CA LYS A 198 1.45 4.88 10.00
C LYS A 198 1.21 5.66 8.73
N LEU A 199 2.04 6.66 8.50
CA LEU A 199 2.00 7.51 7.31
C LEU A 199 3.38 7.57 6.66
N HIS A 200 3.48 7.10 5.41
CA HIS A 200 4.69 7.15 4.59
C HIS A 200 4.41 7.90 3.29
N LEU A 201 5.06 9.05 3.10
CA LEU A 201 4.92 9.86 1.89
C LEU A 201 6.28 10.06 1.22
N HIS A 202 6.38 9.74 -0.07
CA HIS A 202 7.59 9.96 -0.85
C HIS A 202 7.28 10.62 -2.20
N GLY A 203 7.91 11.77 -2.45
CA GLY A 203 7.87 12.44 -3.77
C GLY A 203 6.65 13.31 -4.02
N ILE A 204 5.88 13.62 -2.98
CA ILE A 204 4.59 14.32 -3.09
C ILE A 204 4.77 15.84 -3.08
N ARG A 205 4.02 16.55 -3.93
CA ARG A 205 3.95 18.02 -3.92
C ARG A 205 2.49 18.45 -3.90
N VAL A 206 2.03 18.98 -2.78
CA VAL A 206 0.66 19.50 -2.61
C VAL A 206 0.68 20.91 -2.05
N ALA A 207 -0.26 21.73 -2.49
CA ALA A 207 -0.41 23.12 -2.06
C ALA A 207 -1.38 23.28 -0.88
N CYS A 208 -1.61 22.21 -0.10
CA CYS A 208 -2.45 22.21 1.09
C CYS A 208 -1.74 21.46 2.24
N GLY A 209 -2.33 21.56 3.44
CA GLY A 209 -1.97 20.69 4.56
C GLY A 209 -2.45 19.26 4.33
N ILE A 210 -1.78 18.30 4.94
CA ILE A 210 -2.12 16.88 4.87
C ILE A 210 -2.60 16.37 6.23
N PHE A 211 -3.69 15.60 6.23
CA PHE A 211 -4.27 14.89 7.38
C PHE A 211 -4.45 15.77 8.63
N PRO A 212 -5.41 16.71 8.64
CA PRO A 212 -5.56 17.66 9.74
C PRO A 212 -5.86 16.99 11.11
N GLU A 213 -6.36 15.76 11.11
CA GLU A 213 -6.70 15.02 12.33
C GLU A 213 -6.22 13.56 12.24
N ALA A 214 -5.08 13.28 12.87
CA ALA A 214 -4.49 11.95 13.00
C ALA A 214 -3.93 11.73 14.43
N PRO A 215 -4.79 11.72 15.46
CA PRO A 215 -4.38 11.76 16.87
C PRO A 215 -3.64 10.50 17.36
N VAL A 216 -3.71 9.40 16.61
CA VAL A 216 -3.04 8.12 16.94
C VAL A 216 -1.84 7.84 16.03
N LEU A 217 -1.36 8.84 15.30
CA LEU A 217 -0.22 8.69 14.39
C LEU A 217 1.04 8.38 15.19
N LYS A 218 1.58 7.17 15.04
CA LYS A 218 2.79 6.68 15.73
C LYS A 218 4.03 6.84 14.87
N THR A 219 3.90 6.56 13.57
CA THR A 219 5.01 6.57 12.62
C THR A 219 4.74 7.53 11.48
N PHE A 220 5.60 8.53 11.32
CA PHE A 220 5.57 9.48 10.22
C PHE A 220 6.89 9.45 9.45
N PHE A 221 6.83 9.05 8.19
CA PHE A 221 7.96 9.11 7.27
C PHE A 221 7.61 9.98 6.08
N ALA A 222 8.44 10.98 5.82
CA ALA A 222 8.23 11.91 4.73
C ALA A 222 9.53 12.18 4.00
N ARG A 223 9.59 11.83 2.72
CA ARG A 223 10.79 11.98 1.89
C ARG A 223 10.48 12.78 0.64
N LYS A 224 11.29 13.80 0.36
CA LYS A 224 11.24 14.56 -0.90
C LYS A 224 9.86 15.19 -1.14
N ILE A 225 9.18 15.57 -0.07
CA ILE A 225 7.83 16.12 -0.10
C ILE A 225 7.83 17.66 -0.08
N ARG A 226 6.73 18.26 -0.53
CA ARG A 226 6.43 19.69 -0.39
C ARG A 226 4.94 19.85 -0.06
N VAL A 227 4.63 20.25 1.17
CA VAL A 227 3.27 20.43 1.69
C VAL A 227 3.18 21.78 2.41
N LEU A 228 1.97 22.33 2.61
CA LEU A 228 1.82 23.57 3.41
C LEU A 228 1.90 23.33 4.92
N GLY A 229 1.57 22.13 5.37
CA GLY A 229 1.60 21.77 6.78
C GLY A 229 1.53 20.27 6.98
N PHE A 230 2.16 19.81 8.05
CA PHE A 230 2.11 18.42 8.50
C PHE A 230 0.89 18.15 9.39
N PRO A 231 0.48 16.88 9.55
CA PRO A 231 -0.47 16.51 10.60
C PRO A 231 0.09 16.85 11.98
N ASP A 232 -0.77 16.84 13.01
CA ASP A 232 -0.29 16.90 14.40
C ASP A 232 0.61 15.69 14.69
N LEU A 233 1.90 15.94 14.94
CA LEU A 233 2.92 14.92 15.21
C LEU A 233 3.13 14.67 16.71
N ARG A 234 2.34 15.28 17.61
CA ARG A 234 2.52 15.13 19.07
C ARG A 234 2.43 13.68 19.56
N ALA A 235 1.64 12.85 18.89
CA ALA A 235 1.48 11.43 19.22
C ALA A 235 2.57 10.53 18.61
N ALA A 236 3.39 11.04 17.68
CA ALA A 236 4.32 10.23 16.91
C ALA A 236 5.56 9.85 17.73
N THR A 237 5.85 8.55 17.78
CA THR A 237 7.05 7.99 18.41
C THR A 237 8.23 7.93 17.44
N THR A 238 7.95 7.90 16.15
CA THR A 238 8.95 7.80 15.09
C THR A 238 8.63 8.81 14.00
N ILE A 239 9.53 9.78 13.82
CA ILE A 239 9.40 10.84 12.83
C ILE A 239 10.69 10.86 12.00
N ARG A 240 10.55 10.74 10.68
CA ARG A 240 11.67 10.89 9.75
C ARG A 240 11.26 11.79 8.59
N ILE A 241 11.90 12.95 8.49
CA ILE A 241 11.65 13.93 7.43
C ILE A 241 12.92 14.15 6.65
N GLU A 242 12.94 13.68 5.41
CA GLU A 242 14.02 13.89 4.45
C GLU A 242 13.56 14.89 3.38
N SER A 243 13.57 16.18 3.69
CA SER A 243 13.25 17.20 2.69
C SER A 243 14.49 17.63 1.90
N THR A 244 14.27 18.04 0.66
CA THR A 244 15.33 18.66 -0.16
C THR A 244 15.37 20.19 -0.05
N ARG A 245 14.43 20.84 0.65
CA ARG A 245 14.36 22.31 0.88
C ARG A 245 13.63 22.66 2.18
N ASP A 246 13.89 23.87 2.70
CA ASP A 246 13.43 24.45 3.99
C ASP A 246 12.12 23.89 4.53
N ILE A 247 12.26 23.03 5.56
CA ILE A 247 11.16 22.43 6.32
C ILE A 247 10.58 23.45 7.31
N SER A 248 11.30 24.53 7.62
CA SER A 248 10.97 25.49 8.68
C SER A 248 9.62 26.17 8.55
N ALA A 249 9.06 26.26 7.32
CA ALA A 249 7.73 26.83 7.11
C ALA A 249 6.58 25.84 7.31
N ALA A 250 6.86 24.53 7.44
CA ALA A 250 5.86 23.47 7.49
C ALA A 250 5.75 22.77 8.85
N LEU A 251 6.73 22.96 9.76
CA LEU A 251 6.70 22.53 11.16
C LEU A 251 6.10 23.62 12.04
#